data_AF-A0AAF3FQH5-F1
#
_entry.id   AF-A0AAF3FQH5-F1
#
_cell.length_a   1.000
_cell.length_b   1.000
_cell.length_c   1.000
_cell.angle_alpha   90.00
_cell.angle_beta   90.00
_cell.angle_gamma   90.00
#
_symmetry.space_group_name_H-M   'P 1'
#
loop_
_entity.id
_entity.type
_entity.pdbx_description
1 polymer ?
#
loop_
_entity_poly.entity_id
_entity_poly.type
_entity_poly.pdbx_seq_one_letter_code
_entity_poly.pdbx_strand_id
1 'polypeptide(L)'
;MQPSRLIFLSALAVIAMTRRVDPDSQEEFWETIKDNKTVIAVTLNEENAVNSPDETGRWLKFVVISDTHDQLGEMMEKISIPDGDVLIHCGDMTNRGEKEKLQALNEQFD
;
A
#
# COMPACT_ATOMS: atom_id res chain seq x y z
N MET A 1 -22.72 16.24 37.76
CA MET A 1 -21.74 16.68 36.74
C MET A 1 -20.87 15.47 36.41
N GLN A 2 -21.17 14.77 35.32
CA GLN A 2 -20.44 13.59 34.83
C GLN A 2 -19.87 13.98 33.46
N PRO A 3 -18.59 13.72 33.15
CA PRO A 3 -18.04 14.09 31.85
C PRO A 3 -18.52 13.06 30.82
N SER A 4 -19.32 13.52 29.87
CA SER A 4 -19.69 12.76 28.68
C SER A 4 -18.43 12.51 27.84
N ARG A 5 -17.88 11.29 27.92
CA ARG A 5 -16.95 10.78 26.92
C ARG A 5 -17.73 10.60 25.62
N LEU A 6 -17.63 11.59 24.74
CA LEU A 6 -18.15 11.49 23.39
C LEU A 6 -17.20 10.59 22.59
N ILE A 7 -17.50 9.29 22.57
CA ILE A 7 -16.80 8.32 21.73
C ILE A 7 -17.28 8.60 20.30
N PHE A 8 -16.44 9.22 19.48
CA PHE A 8 -16.61 9.25 18.03
C PHE A 8 -16.35 7.84 17.50
N LEU A 9 -17.33 6.95 17.63
CA LEU A 9 -17.41 5.77 16.77
C LEU A 9 -17.73 6.31 15.38
N SER A 10 -16.76 6.27 14.46
CA SER A 10 -17.02 6.58 13.06
C SER A 10 -18.17 5.68 12.57
N ALA A 11 -19.05 6.20 11.72
CA ALA A 11 -20.17 5.41 11.19
C ALA A 11 -19.73 4.09 10.53
N LEU A 12 -18.47 4.02 10.05
CA LEU A 12 -17.84 2.80 9.57
C LEU A 12 -17.66 1.73 10.66
N ALA A 13 -17.25 2.11 11.87
CA ALA A 13 -17.14 1.19 13.00
C ALA A 13 -18.51 0.62 13.39
N VAL A 14 -19.58 1.42 13.28
CA VAL A 14 -20.95 0.97 13.57
C VAL A 14 -21.43 -0.08 12.57
N ILE A 15 -21.18 0.10 11.28
CA ILE A 15 -21.55 -0.87 10.23
C ILE A 15 -20.74 -2.16 10.37
N ALA A 16 -19.44 -2.05 10.66
CA ALA A 16 -18.60 -3.21 10.96
C ALA A 16 -19.07 -3.95 12.21
N MET A 17 -19.52 -3.28 13.28
CA MET A 17 -20.03 -3.92 14.51
C MET A 17 -21.35 -4.71 14.31
N THR A 18 -22.09 -4.49 13.23
CA THR A 18 -23.33 -5.24 12.94
C THR A 18 -23.09 -6.69 12.50
N ARG A 19 -21.89 -7.02 12.03
CA ARG A 19 -21.38 -8.40 11.85
C ARG A 19 -20.22 -8.59 12.83
N ARG A 20 -20.16 -9.69 13.58
CA ARG A 20 -18.95 -9.99 14.36
C ARG A 20 -17.83 -10.37 13.40
N VAL A 21 -17.03 -9.39 13.01
CA VAL A 21 -15.83 -9.57 12.20
C VAL A 21 -14.63 -9.46 13.14
N ASP A 22 -13.65 -10.35 12.97
CA ASP A 22 -12.39 -10.25 13.70
C ASP A 22 -11.69 -8.93 13.29
N PRO A 23 -11.45 -8.00 14.22
CA PRO A 23 -10.78 -6.73 13.89
C PRO A 23 -9.34 -6.92 13.39
N ASP A 24 -8.71 -8.06 13.67
CA ASP A 24 -7.34 -8.36 13.26
C ASP A 24 -7.29 -9.06 11.89
N SER A 25 -8.44 -9.47 11.34
CA SER A 25 -8.54 -10.05 10.00
C SER A 25 -8.79 -8.96 8.96
N GLN A 26 -7.72 -8.47 8.34
CA GLN A 26 -7.78 -7.41 7.32
C GLN A 26 -8.73 -7.76 6.16
N GLU A 27 -8.74 -9.02 5.76
CA GLU A 27 -9.52 -9.49 4.61
C GLU A 27 -11.02 -9.58 4.92
N GLU A 28 -11.38 -10.12 6.08
CA GLU A 28 -12.78 -10.14 6.51
C GLU A 28 -13.31 -8.72 6.76
N PHE A 29 -12.45 -7.83 7.26
CA PHE A 29 -12.78 -6.43 7.41
C PHE A 29 -13.02 -5.76 6.05
N TRP A 30 -12.12 -5.94 5.08
CA TRP A 30 -12.26 -5.40 3.73
C TRP A 30 -13.57 -5.85 3.07
N GLU A 31 -13.87 -7.15 3.11
CA GLU A 31 -15.10 -7.72 2.56
C GLU A 31 -16.37 -7.09 3.15
N THR A 32 -16.32 -6.68 4.41
CA THR A 32 -17.45 -6.05 5.09
C THR A 32 -17.64 -4.59 4.67
N ILE A 33 -16.55 -3.88 4.38
CA ILE A 33 -16.60 -2.44 4.12
C ILE A 33 -16.59 -2.07 2.64
N LYS A 34 -16.22 -2.98 1.73
CA LYS A 34 -16.00 -2.70 0.30
C LYS A 34 -17.24 -2.20 -0.43
N ASP A 35 -18.41 -2.75 -0.13
CA ASP A 35 -19.69 -2.35 -0.76
C ASP A 35 -20.09 -0.90 -0.42
N ASN A 36 -19.55 -0.38 0.69
CA ASN A 36 -19.76 0.99 1.14
C ASN A 36 -18.59 1.92 0.74
N LYS A 37 -17.69 1.46 -0.14
CA LYS A 37 -16.63 2.30 -0.71
C LYS A 37 -16.99 2.68 -2.14
N THR A 38 -16.70 3.93 -2.49
CA THR A 38 -16.72 4.35 -3.88
C THR A 38 -15.49 3.79 -4.56
N VAL A 39 -15.70 2.86 -5.49
CA VAL A 39 -14.64 2.35 -6.36
C VAL A 39 -14.68 3.16 -7.65
N ILE A 40 -13.64 3.97 -7.89
CA ILE A 40 -13.48 4.68 -9.16
C ILE A 40 -12.65 3.77 -10.07
N ALA A 41 -13.28 3.22 -11.10
CA ALA A 41 -12.57 2.45 -12.10
C ALA A 41 -11.62 3.37 -12.87
N VAL A 42 -10.34 3.04 -12.87
CA VAL A 42 -9.31 3.80 -13.56
C VAL A 42 -9.04 3.15 -14.91
N THR A 43 -9.19 3.90 -15.99
CA THR A 43 -8.83 3.45 -17.35
C THR A 43 -7.41 3.88 -17.65
N LEU A 44 -6.61 2.94 -18.16
CA LEU A 44 -5.25 3.23 -18.60
C LEU A 44 -5.26 3.83 -20.01
N ASN A 45 -4.28 4.70 -20.29
CA ASN A 45 -3.98 5.18 -21.63
C ASN A 45 -3.17 4.14 -22.44
N GLU A 46 -2.79 4.47 -23.67
CA GLU A 46 -2.00 3.59 -24.56
C GLU A 46 -0.61 3.25 -24.01
N GLU A 47 -0.09 4.05 -23.07
CA GLU A 47 1.19 3.87 -22.39
C GLU A 47 1.06 3.12 -21.05
N ASN A 48 -0.11 2.52 -20.78
CA ASN A 48 -0.44 1.90 -19.49
C ASN A 48 -0.36 2.84 -18.27
N ALA A 49 -0.52 4.15 -18.48
CA ALA A 49 -0.54 5.15 -17.42
C ALA A 49 -1.97 5.64 -17.13
N VAL A 50 -2.19 6.05 -15.88
CA VAL A 50 -3.47 6.62 -15.42
C VAL A 50 -3.63 8.08 -15.87
N ASN A 51 -2.51 8.79 -15.92
CA ASN A 51 -2.40 10.18 -16.32
C ASN A 51 -0.99 10.42 -16.89
N SER A 52 -0.87 11.45 -17.71
CA SER A 52 0.41 11.97 -18.14
C SER A 52 0.70 13.25 -17.35
N PRO A 53 1.93 13.45 -16.86
CA PRO A 53 2.31 14.73 -16.24
C PRO A 53 2.29 15.84 -17.29
N ASP A 54 2.05 17.10 -16.89
CA ASP A 54 2.04 18.21 -17.84
C ASP A 54 3.45 18.41 -18.46
N GLU A 55 3.53 18.76 -19.73
CA GLU A 55 4.80 18.84 -20.47
C GLU A 55 5.74 19.98 -20.02
N THR A 56 5.23 20.94 -19.25
CA THR A 56 5.93 22.20 -18.95
C THR A 56 6.54 22.28 -17.54
N GLY A 57 6.35 21.23 -16.74
CA GLY A 57 6.81 21.17 -15.35
C GLY A 57 8.12 20.42 -15.15
N ARG A 58 8.77 20.67 -14.01
CA ARG A 58 9.76 19.74 -13.44
C ARG A 58 9.03 18.84 -12.46
N TRP A 59 9.11 17.54 -12.68
CA TRP A 59 8.43 16.53 -11.88
C TRP A 59 9.44 15.73 -11.07
N LEU A 60 8.99 15.22 -9.93
CA LEU A 60 9.71 14.22 -9.15
C LEU A 60 8.99 12.89 -9.34
N LYS A 61 9.69 11.88 -9.85
CA LYS A 61 9.14 10.56 -10.12
C LYS A 61 9.43 9.63 -8.95
N PHE A 62 8.36 9.27 -8.23
CA PHE A 62 8.44 8.25 -7.19
C PHE A 62 8.16 6.87 -7.79
N VAL A 63 9.02 5.90 -7.46
CA VAL A 63 8.76 4.49 -7.68
C VAL A 63 8.34 3.91 -6.34
N VAL A 64 7.14 3.33 -6.26
CA VAL A 64 6.58 2.83 -5.00
C VAL A 64 6.36 1.34 -5.11
N ILE A 65 6.96 0.58 -4.19
CA ILE A 65 6.84 -0.87 -4.06
C ILE A 65 6.50 -1.23 -2.62
N SER A 66 6.01 -2.45 -2.37
CA SER A 66 5.69 -2.93 -1.02
C SER A 66 5.70 -4.45 -0.98
N ASP A 67 5.71 -5.01 0.24
CA ASP A 67 5.39 -6.42 0.50
C ASP A 67 6.23 -7.40 -0.32
N THR A 68 7.54 -7.12 -0.40
CA THR A 68 8.46 -7.94 -1.21
C THR A 68 8.82 -9.26 -0.52
N HIS A 69 8.67 -9.38 0.80
CA HIS A 69 8.85 -10.64 1.54
C HIS A 69 10.12 -11.45 1.13
N ASP A 70 11.29 -10.80 1.16
CA ASP A 70 12.60 -11.35 0.73
C ASP A 70 12.77 -11.56 -0.79
N GLN A 71 11.80 -11.18 -1.62
CA GLN A 71 11.78 -11.43 -3.07
C GLN A 71 12.21 -10.24 -3.93
N LEU A 72 12.77 -9.18 -3.33
CA LEU A 72 13.18 -7.97 -4.06
C LEU A 72 14.15 -8.29 -5.21
N GLY A 73 15.16 -9.14 -4.99
CA GLY A 73 16.12 -9.53 -6.03
C GLY A 73 15.44 -10.23 -7.22
N GLU A 74 14.53 -11.17 -6.96
CA GLU A 74 13.76 -11.81 -8.03
C GLU A 74 12.86 -10.82 -8.79
N MET A 75 12.29 -9.84 -8.07
CA MET A 75 11.46 -8.80 -8.67
C MET A 75 12.31 -7.91 -9.60
N MET A 76 13.51 -7.53 -9.17
CA MET A 76 14.46 -6.75 -9.97
C MET A 76 14.88 -7.49 -11.24
N GLU A 77 15.14 -8.79 -11.16
CA GLU A 77 15.51 -9.62 -12.32
C GLU A 77 14.35 -9.82 -13.31
N LYS A 78 13.13 -10.05 -12.81
CA LYS A 78 11.99 -10.45 -13.66
C LYS A 78 11.20 -9.27 -14.24
N ILE A 79 11.02 -8.21 -13.45
CA ILE A 79 10.11 -7.12 -13.77
C ILE A 79 10.89 -5.84 -14.14
N SER A 80 12.14 -5.71 -13.69
CA SER A 80 12.93 -4.47 -13.67
C SER A 80 12.20 -3.34 -12.94
N ILE A 81 12.84 -2.76 -11.93
CA ILE A 81 12.31 -1.55 -11.30
C ILE A 81 12.34 -0.42 -12.35
N PRO A 82 11.22 0.28 -12.58
CA PRO A 82 11.18 1.40 -13.51
C PRO A 82 12.15 2.51 -13.10
N ASP A 83 12.64 3.27 -14.08
CA ASP A 83 13.42 4.48 -13.81
C ASP A 83 12.59 5.49 -13.01
N GLY A 84 13.21 6.10 -11.98
CA GLY A 84 12.66 7.20 -11.21
C GLY A 84 13.67 7.83 -10.24
N ASP A 85 13.25 8.95 -9.64
CA ASP A 85 14.13 9.78 -8.80
C ASP A 85 14.22 9.28 -7.35
N VAL A 86 13.13 8.71 -6.85
CA VAL A 86 13.02 8.23 -5.46
C VAL A 86 12.29 6.91 -5.43
N LEU A 87 12.94 5.87 -4.93
CA LEU A 87 12.31 4.59 -4.61
C LEU A 87 11.78 4.61 -3.17
N ILE A 88 10.51 4.27 -2.98
CA ILE A 88 9.85 4.11 -1.69
C ILE A 88 9.39 2.67 -1.56
N HIS A 89 9.83 1.98 -0.50
CA HIS A 89 9.31 0.67 -0.12
C HIS A 89 8.38 0.82 1.10
N CYS A 90 7.11 0.45 0.98
CA CYS A 90 6.07 0.80 1.96
C CYS A 90 5.92 -0.15 3.17
N GLY A 91 6.66 -1.24 3.23
CA GLY A 91 6.64 -2.16 4.38
C GLY A 91 6.90 -3.60 3.94
N ASP A 92 7.03 -4.53 4.88
CA ASP A 92 7.11 -5.98 4.60
C ASP A 92 8.19 -6.37 3.59
N MET A 93 9.39 -5.78 3.78
CA MET A 93 10.59 -6.10 3.02
C MET A 93 11.06 -7.55 3.21
N THR A 94 10.82 -8.11 4.40
CA THR A 94 11.28 -9.45 4.81
C THR A 94 10.13 -10.29 5.34
N ASN A 95 10.26 -11.61 5.32
CA ASN A 95 9.23 -12.48 5.88
C ASN A 95 9.09 -12.40 7.41
N ARG A 96 10.19 -12.23 8.16
CA ARG A 96 10.14 -12.27 9.64
C ARG A 96 11.01 -11.23 10.33
N GLY A 97 11.58 -10.27 9.61
CA GLY A 97 12.44 -9.23 10.17
C GLY A 97 13.88 -9.68 10.42
N GLU A 98 14.35 -10.71 9.73
CA GLU A 98 15.71 -11.22 9.89
C GLU A 98 16.76 -10.18 9.47
N LYS A 99 17.78 -9.99 10.32
CA LYS A 99 18.82 -9.00 10.08
C LYS A 99 19.58 -9.29 8.78
N GLU A 100 19.89 -10.55 8.52
CA GLU A 100 20.64 -10.98 7.35
C GLU A 100 19.87 -10.69 6.05
N LYS A 101 18.53 -10.78 6.10
CA LYS A 101 17.66 -10.44 4.97
C LYS A 101 17.63 -8.94 4.68
N LEU A 102 17.59 -8.11 5.74
CA LEU A 102 17.71 -6.66 5.59
C LEU A 102 19.08 -6.25 5.03
N GLN A 103 20.16 -6.92 5.44
CA GLN A 103 21.50 -6.68 4.90
C GLN A 103 21.58 -7.05 3.42
N ALA A 104 21.11 -8.26 3.06
CA ALA A 104 21.06 -8.71 1.67
C ALA A 104 20.20 -7.80 0.78
N LEU A 105 19.12 -7.23 1.32
CA LEU A 105 18.31 -6.23 0.64
C LEU A 105 19.08 -4.93 0.39
N ASN A 106 19.83 -4.42 1.38
CA ASN A 106 20.63 -3.20 1.21
C ASN A 106 21.71 -3.39 0.13
N GLU A 107 22.34 -4.57 0.10
CA GLU A 107 23.34 -4.94 -0.91
C GLU A 107 22.78 -4.97 -2.34
N GLN A 108 21.46 -5.02 -2.54
CA GLN A 108 20.86 -4.90 -3.88
C GLN A 108 20.94 -3.48 -4.46
N PHE A 109 21.22 -2.48 -3.62
CA PHE A 109 21.23 -1.06 -3.99
C PHE A 109 22.63 -0.42 -3.94
N ASP A 110 23.65 -1.16 -3.51
CA ASP A 110 25.06 -0.74 -3.47
C ASP A 110 25.77 -1.02 -4.81
#